data_AF-A0A7L0CCW4-F1
#
_entry.id   AF-A0A7L0CCW4-F1
#
_cell.length_a   1.000
_cell.length_b   1.000
_cell.length_c   1.000
_cell.angle_alpha   90.00
_cell.angle_beta   90.00
_cell.angle_gamma   90.00
#
_symmetry.space_group_name_H-M   'P 1'
#
loop_
_entity.id
_entity.type
_entity.pdbx_description
1 polymer ?
#
loop_
_entity_poly.entity_id
_entity_poly.type
_entity_poly.pdbx_seq_one_letter_code
_entity_poly.pdbx_strand_id
1 'polypeptide(L)'
;CVLTGRWMNELGSNMTILAVNGKGEFSGFYHTAVTATMNEIQVSPLQGSQHRTNQKSQPTFGFTVNWSFSDSVTVFTGQCFVDDEGNEVLKTMWLLRSQVDNIKNDWKATR
;
A
#
# COMPACT_ATOMS: atom_id res chain seq x y z
N CYS A 1 -15.78 1.78 7.05
CA CYS A 1 -14.43 2.01 6.51
C CYS A 1 -14.44 2.86 5.25
N VAL A 2 -13.67 3.94 5.31
CA VAL A 2 -13.35 4.81 4.17
C VAL A 2 -11.83 4.88 4.00
N LEU A 3 -11.29 4.41 2.87
CA LEU A 3 -9.83 4.42 2.67
C LEU A 3 -9.24 5.83 2.54
N THR A 4 -10.00 6.80 2.01
CA THR A 4 -9.52 8.19 1.86
C THR A 4 -9.16 8.79 3.21
N GLY A 5 -7.91 9.21 3.38
CA GLY A 5 -7.41 9.71 4.65
C GLY A 5 -5.93 9.43 4.85
N ARG A 6 -5.49 9.58 6.10
CA ARG A 6 -4.13 9.30 6.54
C ARG A 6 -4.12 8.03 7.39
N TRP A 7 -3.12 7.20 7.15
CA TRP A 7 -2.94 5.91 7.81
C TRP A 7 -1.49 5.78 8.28
N MET A 8 -1.30 5.05 9.37
CA MET A 8 -0.01 4.71 9.90
C MET A 8 0.01 3.22 10.24
N ASN A 9 1.10 2.53 9.89
CA ASN A 9 1.28 1.12 10.26
C ASN A 9 2.13 0.98 11.54
N GLU A 10 2.23 -0.24 12.03
CA GLU A 10 3.01 -0.63 13.22
C GLU A 10 4.51 -0.40 13.10
N LEU A 11 5.03 -0.25 11.87
CA LEU A 11 6.43 0.11 11.61
C LEU A 11 6.66 1.62 11.62
N GLY A 12 5.62 2.44 11.78
CA GLY A 12 5.70 3.91 11.74
C GLY A 12 5.67 4.50 10.32
N SER A 13 5.39 3.68 9.30
CA SER A 13 5.20 4.16 7.93
C SER A 13 3.87 4.88 7.81
N ASN A 14 3.87 6.00 7.08
CA ASN A 14 2.68 6.82 6.87
C ASN A 14 2.20 6.73 5.42
N MET A 15 0.89 6.71 5.24
CA MET A 15 0.25 6.67 3.94
C MET A 15 -0.87 7.71 3.90
N THR A 16 -0.99 8.43 2.78
CA THR A 16 -2.16 9.26 2.48
C THR A 16 -2.84 8.72 1.23
N ILE A 17 -4.10 8.34 1.35
CA ILE A 17 -4.95 7.94 0.22
C ILE A 17 -5.86 9.11 -0.13
N LEU A 18 -5.85 9.52 -1.38
CA LEU A 18 -6.70 10.61 -1.90
C LEU A 18 -8.14 10.12 -2.13
N ALA A 19 -8.97 10.99 -2.70
CA ALA A 19 -10.36 10.66 -3.00
C ALA A 19 -10.47 9.43 -3.91
N VAL A 20 -11.30 8.46 -3.51
CA VAL A 20 -11.62 7.28 -4.33
C VAL A 20 -12.66 7.67 -5.38
N ASN A 21 -12.39 7.39 -6.65
CA ASN A 21 -13.23 7.86 -7.75
C ASN A 21 -14.47 6.98 -8.01
N GLY A 22 -15.22 7.38 -9.05
CA GLY A 22 -16.39 6.71 -9.63
C GLY A 22 -16.23 5.23 -10.03
N LYS A 23 -15.02 4.70 -10.04
CA LYS A 23 -14.69 3.30 -10.38
C LYS A 23 -14.07 2.53 -9.22
N GLY A 24 -13.86 3.18 -8.07
CA GLY A 24 -13.14 2.58 -6.94
C GLY A 24 -11.63 2.74 -7.01
N GLU A 25 -11.10 3.45 -8.02
CA GLU A 25 -9.67 3.72 -8.17
C GLU A 25 -9.25 4.87 -7.27
N PHE A 26 -8.01 4.83 -6.78
CA PHE A 26 -7.43 5.89 -5.98
C PHE A 26 -5.93 6.02 -6.22
N SER A 27 -5.41 7.20 -5.90
CA SER A 27 -3.98 7.47 -5.81
C SER A 27 -3.63 7.97 -4.41
N GLY A 28 -2.33 8.11 -4.14
CA GLY A 28 -1.86 8.61 -2.87
C GLY A 28 -0.35 8.71 -2.79
N PHE A 29 0.12 8.81 -1.56
CA PHE A 29 1.53 8.91 -1.22
C PHE A 29 1.84 7.96 -0.06
N TYR A 30 3.00 7.32 -0.13
CA TYR A 30 3.53 6.44 0.89
C TYR A 30 4.89 6.97 1.35
N HIS A 31 5.06 7.06 2.67
CA HIS A 31 6.31 7.43 3.32
C HIS A 31 6.68 6.31 4.30
N THR A 32 7.59 5.44 3.87
CA THR A 32 8.03 4.31 4.69
C THR A 32 8.92 4.78 5.83
N ALA A 33 8.89 4.10 6.96
CA ALA A 33 9.84 4.32 8.06
C ALA A 33 11.09 3.42 7.95
N VAL A 34 11.05 2.42 7.06
CA VAL A 34 12.10 1.41 6.90
C VAL A 34 12.45 1.22 5.42
N THR A 35 13.71 0.88 5.15
CA THR A 35 14.20 0.57 3.80
C THR A 35 15.26 -0.53 3.89
N ALA A 36 15.35 -1.37 2.86
CA ALA A 36 16.40 -2.36 2.71
C ALA A 36 17.64 -1.82 1.96
N THR A 37 17.58 -0.56 1.51
CA THR A 37 18.67 0.12 0.79
C THR A 37 19.36 1.12 1.70
N MET A 38 20.53 1.61 1.30
CA MET A 38 21.20 2.74 1.97
C MET A 38 20.75 4.11 1.44
N ASN A 39 19.80 4.14 0.51
CA ASN A 39 19.30 5.38 -0.07
C ASN A 39 18.44 6.12 0.94
N GLU A 40 18.49 7.46 0.89
CA GLU A 40 17.60 8.30 1.70
C GLU A 40 16.15 8.02 1.32
N ILE A 41 15.31 7.76 2.33
CA ILE A 41 13.89 7.50 2.14
C ILE A 41 13.22 8.76 1.58
N GLN A 42 12.43 8.59 0.53
CA GLN A 42 11.61 9.64 -0.05
C GLN A 42 10.15 9.23 -0.14
N VAL A 43 9.27 10.23 -0.11
CA VAL A 43 7.84 10.02 -0.37
C VAL A 43 7.66 9.44 -1.77
N SER A 44 6.88 8.36 -1.84
CA SER A 44 6.68 7.58 -3.06
C SER A 44 5.20 7.56 -3.45
N PRO A 45 4.86 7.67 -4.75
CA PRO A 45 3.47 7.61 -5.19
C PRO A 45 2.90 6.19 -5.01
N LEU A 46 1.60 6.13 -4.71
CA LEU A 46 0.83 4.89 -4.77
C LEU A 46 -0.39 5.03 -5.67
N GLN A 47 -0.80 3.90 -6.26
CA GLN A 47 -2.02 3.80 -7.05
C GLN A 47 -2.71 2.46 -6.80
N GLY A 48 -4.03 2.46 -6.65
CA GLY A 48 -4.78 1.27 -6.33
C GLY A 48 -6.26 1.36 -6.65
N SER A 49 -6.97 0.33 -6.21
CA SER A 49 -8.42 0.24 -6.34
C SER A 49 -9.03 -0.50 -5.16
N GLN A 50 -10.27 -0.17 -4.82
CA GLN A 50 -11.07 -0.90 -3.85
C GLN A 50 -12.38 -1.38 -4.47
N HIS A 51 -12.91 -2.48 -3.93
CA HIS A 51 -14.24 -2.92 -4.26
C HIS A 51 -15.29 -1.92 -3.76
N ARG A 52 -16.34 -1.76 -4.56
CA ARG A 52 -17.53 -1.01 -4.18
C ARG A 52 -18.52 -1.98 -3.57
N THR A 53 -18.57 -2.06 -2.24
CA THR A 53 -19.55 -2.92 -1.58
C THR A 53 -20.86 -2.16 -1.42
N ASN A 54 -21.93 -2.66 -2.05
CA ASN A 54 -23.30 -2.15 -1.83
C ASN A 54 -23.86 -2.57 -0.46
N GLN A 55 -23.18 -3.50 0.23
CA GLN A 55 -23.54 -3.99 1.55
C GLN A 55 -22.29 -4.09 2.43
N LYS A 56 -22.33 -3.35 3.55
CA LYS A 56 -21.36 -3.29 4.65
C LYS A 56 -19.96 -2.75 4.25
N SER A 57 -19.61 -1.64 4.89
CA SER A 57 -18.57 -0.65 4.57
C SER A 57 -17.12 -1.11 4.83
N GLN A 58 -16.79 -2.36 4.48
CA GLN A 58 -15.48 -3.00 4.77
C GLN A 58 -14.86 -3.57 3.49
N PRO A 59 -14.45 -2.70 2.53
CA PRO A 59 -14.03 -3.14 1.20
C PRO A 59 -12.68 -3.84 1.22
N THR A 60 -12.51 -4.81 0.33
CA THR A 60 -11.19 -5.30 -0.07
C THR A 60 -10.57 -4.32 -1.06
N PHE A 61 -9.25 -4.19 -1.00
CA PHE A 61 -8.51 -3.25 -1.84
C PHE A 61 -7.11 -3.77 -2.12
N GLY A 62 -6.48 -3.17 -3.12
CA GLY A 62 -5.06 -3.32 -3.36
C GLY A 62 -4.47 -2.06 -3.97
N PHE A 63 -3.19 -1.82 -3.70
CA PHE A 63 -2.45 -0.71 -4.27
C PHE A 63 -0.99 -1.07 -4.50
N THR A 64 -0.36 -0.35 -5.42
CA THR A 64 1.06 -0.47 -5.76
C THR A 64 1.76 0.81 -5.31
N VAL A 65 2.93 0.67 -4.68
CA VAL A 65 3.86 1.76 -4.37
C VAL A 65 5.06 1.63 -5.31
N ASN A 66 5.29 2.66 -6.12
CA ASN A 66 6.48 2.76 -6.95
C ASN A 66 7.52 3.62 -6.21
N TRP A 67 8.60 3.01 -5.71
CA TRP A 67 9.50 3.68 -4.78
C TRP A 67 10.38 4.73 -5.48
N SER A 68 10.26 6.00 -5.08
CA SER A 68 11.00 7.12 -5.71
C SER A 68 12.51 7.08 -5.45
N PHE A 69 12.97 6.27 -4.50
CA PHE A 69 14.35 6.21 -4.03
C PHE A 69 15.01 4.83 -4.25
N SER A 70 14.37 3.91 -4.97
CA SER A 70 14.95 2.60 -5.29
C SER A 70 14.29 1.97 -6.52
N ASP A 71 15.01 1.10 -7.22
CA ASP A 71 14.44 0.29 -8.32
C ASP A 71 13.66 -0.91 -7.78
N SER A 72 12.63 -0.66 -6.98
CA SER A 72 11.74 -1.69 -6.45
C SER A 72 10.29 -1.23 -6.47
N VAL A 73 9.38 -2.19 -6.34
CA VAL A 73 7.94 -1.93 -6.27
C VAL A 73 7.35 -2.78 -5.15
N THR A 74 6.39 -2.23 -4.40
CA THR A 74 5.63 -3.01 -3.41
C THR A 74 4.15 -3.00 -3.77
N VAL A 75 3.53 -4.17 -3.75
CA VAL A 75 2.08 -4.27 -3.81
C VAL A 75 1.54 -4.60 -2.43
N PHE A 76 0.44 -3.96 -2.07
CA PHE A 76 -0.34 -4.26 -0.87
C PHE A 76 -1.71 -4.74 -1.30
N THR A 77 -2.21 -5.77 -0.64
CA THR A 77 -3.59 -6.23 -0.76
C THR A 77 -4.16 -6.45 0.62
N GLY A 78 -5.43 -6.09 0.82
CA GLY A 78 -6.03 -6.20 2.14
C GLY A 78 -7.50 -5.92 2.16
N GLN A 79 -8.01 -5.79 3.39
CA GLN A 79 -9.37 -5.42 3.67
C GLN A 79 -9.39 -4.40 4.79
N CYS A 80 -10.27 -3.42 4.66
CA CYS A 80 -10.53 -2.52 5.76
C CYS A 80 -11.65 -3.04 6.66
N PHE A 81 -11.43 -2.98 7.96
CA PHE A 81 -12.39 -3.34 8.98
C PHE A 81 -12.76 -2.15 9.86
N VAL A 82 -13.91 -2.24 10.52
CA VAL A 82 -14.26 -1.40 11.67
C VAL A 82 -14.34 -2.35 12.86
N ASP A 83 -13.53 -2.11 13.89
CA ASP A 83 -13.51 -2.96 15.09
C ASP A 83 -14.71 -2.70 16.02
N ASP A 84 -14.79 -3.44 17.12
CA ASP A 84 -15.88 -3.35 18.09
C ASP A 84 -15.92 -1.98 18.81
N GLU A 85 -14.81 -1.23 18.79
CA GLU A 85 -14.71 0.13 19.34
C GLU A 85 -15.07 1.21 18.30
N GLY A 86 -15.29 0.81 17.04
CA GLY A 86 -15.60 1.72 15.94
C GLY A 86 -14.36 2.27 15.22
N ASN A 87 -13.15 1.81 15.55
CA ASN A 87 -11.93 2.25 14.88
C ASN A 87 -11.77 1.54 13.53
N GLU A 88 -11.32 2.28 12.52
CA GLU A 88 -11.04 1.70 11.21
C GLU A 88 -9.62 1.11 11.17
N VAL A 89 -9.47 -0.11 10.68
CA VAL A 89 -8.19 -0.83 10.61
C VAL A 89 -7.99 -1.45 9.24
N LEU A 90 -6.84 -1.19 8.62
CA LEU A 90 -6.41 -1.85 7.39
C LEU A 90 -5.62 -3.12 7.72
N LYS A 91 -6.18 -4.29 7.42
CA LYS A 91 -5.42 -5.55 7.46
C LYS A 91 -4.88 -5.84 6.08
N THR A 92 -3.56 -5.80 5.94
CA THR A 92 -2.89 -5.94 4.65
C THR A 92 -1.78 -6.98 4.69
N MET A 93 -1.53 -7.57 3.53
CA MET A 93 -0.28 -8.26 3.21
C MET A 93 0.39 -7.50 2.07
N TRP A 94 1.69 -7.72 1.91
CA TRP A 94 2.46 -7.08 0.87
C TRP A 94 3.47 -8.03 0.25
N LEU A 95 3.90 -7.68 -0.96
CA LEU A 95 5.04 -8.27 -1.64
C LEU A 95 5.94 -7.15 -2.13
N LEU A 96 7.22 -7.17 -1.76
CA LEU A 96 8.21 -6.23 -2.26
C LEU A 96 9.03 -6.93 -3.35
N ARG A 97 8.99 -6.37 -4.55
CA ARG A 97 9.73 -6.84 -5.71
C ARG A 97 10.93 -5.94 -5.98
N SER A 98 12.13 -6.49 -5.84
CA SER A 98 13.40 -5.85 -6.21
C SER A 98 13.67 -6.00 -7.72
N GLN A 99 14.28 -4.99 -8.34
CA GLN A 99 14.92 -5.16 -9.64
C GLN A 99 16.13 -6.11 -9.49
N VAL A 100 16.34 -6.97 -10.49
CA VAL A 100 17.48 -7.87 -10.59
C VAL A 100 18.00 -7.90 -12.01
N ASP A 101 19.31 -8.09 -12.17
CA ASP A 101 19.99 -7.95 -13.46
C ASP A 101 19.52 -8.94 -14.53
N ASN A 102 19.06 -10.12 -14.13
CA ASN A 102 18.63 -11.17 -15.06
C ASN A 102 17.70 -12.20 -14.40
N ILE A 103 17.06 -13.02 -15.23
CA ILE A 103 16.05 -14.01 -14.81
C ILE A 103 16.57 -15.08 -13.85
N LYS A 104 17.87 -15.41 -13.86
CA LYS A 104 18.43 -16.40 -12.91
C LYS A 104 18.45 -15.88 -11.47
N ASN A 105 18.32 -14.56 -11.29
CA ASN A 105 18.23 -13.91 -9.98
C ASN A 105 16.78 -13.70 -9.51
N ASP A 106 15.78 -14.13 -10.28
CA ASP A 106 14.36 -13.91 -9.96
C ASP A 106 13.93 -14.51 -8.61
N TRP A 107 14.46 -15.69 -8.29
CA TRP A 107 14.08 -16.45 -7.09
C TRP A 107 14.28 -15.69 -5.76
N LYS A 108 15.18 -14.70 -5.74
CA LYS A 108 15.50 -13.89 -4.54
C LYS A 108 14.90 -12.48 -4.59
N ALA A 109 14.14 -12.15 -5.63
CA ALA A 109 13.71 -10.79 -5.90
C ALA A 109 12.40 -10.40 -5.19
N THR A 110 11.65 -11.36 -4.65
CA THR A 110 10.40 -11.10 -3.92
C THR A 110 10.56 -11.39 -2.44
N ARG A 111 10.19 -10.41 -1.60
CA ARG A 111 10.04 -10.55 -0.14
C ARG A 111 8.58 -10.46 0.24
#